data_AF-A0A534YFB2-F1
#
_entry.id   AF-A0A534YFB2-F1
#
_cell.length_a   1.000
_cell.length_b   1.000
_cell.length_c   1.000
_cell.angle_alpha   90.00
_cell.angle_beta   90.00
_cell.angle_gamma   90.00
#
_symmetry.space_group_name_H-M   'P 1'
#
loop_
_entity.id
_entity.type
_entity.pdbx_description
1 polymer ?
#
loop_
_entity_poly.entity_id
_entity_poly.type
_entity_poly.pdbx_seq_one_letter_code
_entity_poly.pdbx_strand_id
1 'polypeptide(L)'
;MFRLLAAAMVLVACGAAPVLNKGSAPDPGSDGGSPNPAPAGPPAFTVTDVGPATVMFIDDRGRLAGIVCPSDGSGCVGSIYTPDSGWAPAPMPSGAEETIPIGIDRNDTIAHNAMFPYGLRSSYLRAYVGDRPFPTAADHAPQTTFLNAIHPITGHTVGYDEVLGGAFLFDGKMVTPIAVQPGKSFDNGGPSQAMAVNSRDQVVGWMRVGSSPGIYNDGHAHAFLWENGTARDLGAHGF
;
A
#
# COMPACT_ATOMS: atom_id res chain seq x y z
N MET A 1 -18.28 -22.86 -5.61
CA MET A 1 -18.75 -21.70 -6.42
C MET A 1 -17.59 -20.73 -6.54
N PHE A 2 -17.02 -20.60 -7.74
CA PHE A 2 -15.86 -19.75 -8.00
C PHE A 2 -16.27 -18.26 -7.99
N ARG A 3 -15.66 -17.46 -7.11
CA ARG A 3 -15.73 -16.00 -7.13
C ARG A 3 -14.50 -15.51 -7.90
N LEU A 4 -14.70 -14.80 -9.02
CA LEU A 4 -13.62 -14.01 -9.62
C LEU A 4 -13.35 -12.84 -8.67
N LEU A 5 -12.27 -12.91 -7.90
CA LEU A 5 -11.67 -11.75 -7.28
C LEU A 5 -11.13 -10.87 -8.41
N ALA A 6 -11.63 -9.64 -8.53
CA ALA A 6 -10.89 -8.60 -9.23
C ALA A 6 -9.56 -8.46 -8.49
N ALA A 7 -8.47 -8.84 -9.15
CA ALA A 7 -7.14 -8.75 -8.62
C ALA A 7 -6.80 -7.26 -8.41
N ALA A 8 -6.96 -6.76 -7.18
CA ALA A 8 -6.07 -5.71 -6.71
C ALA A 8 -4.68 -6.34 -6.72
N MET A 9 -3.89 -5.99 -7.73
CA MET A 9 -2.55 -6.52 -7.94
C MET A 9 -1.62 -5.95 -6.87
N VAL A 10 -1.75 -6.43 -5.63
CA VAL A 10 -0.69 -6.32 -4.62
C VAL A 10 0.29 -7.44 -4.95
N LEU A 11 1.41 -7.11 -5.61
CA LEU A 11 2.52 -8.05 -5.78
C LEU A 11 3.06 -8.41 -4.39
N VAL A 12 2.64 -9.55 -3.85
CA VAL A 12 3.34 -10.24 -2.76
C VAL A 12 4.17 -11.34 -3.39
N ALA A 13 5.48 -11.10 -3.51
CA ALA A 13 6.43 -12.16 -3.86
C ALA A 13 6.54 -13.12 -2.66
N CYS A 14 5.88 -14.28 -2.73
CA CYS A 14 6.05 -15.36 -1.76
C CYS A 14 7.35 -16.11 -2.09
N GLY A 15 8.46 -15.71 -1.46
CA GLY A 15 9.68 -16.49 -1.41
C GLY A 15 9.65 -17.43 -0.21
N ALA A 16 9.46 -18.73 -0.42
CA ALA A 16 9.60 -19.72 0.64
C ALA A 16 11.06 -19.75 1.12
N ALA A 17 11.32 -19.28 2.34
CA ALA A 17 12.60 -19.49 2.99
C ALA A 17 12.65 -20.93 3.54
N PRO A 18 13.73 -21.71 3.30
CA PRO A 18 13.86 -23.04 3.86
C PRO A 18 14.11 -22.96 5.39
N VAL A 19 13.48 -23.87 6.12
CA VAL A 19 13.66 -24.04 7.57
C VAL A 19 15.07 -24.57 7.84
N LEU A 20 15.91 -23.80 8.52
CA LEU A 20 17.24 -24.24 8.96
C LEU A 20 17.12 -25.12 10.21
N ASN A 21 17.34 -26.42 10.03
CA ASN A 21 17.42 -27.39 11.11
C ASN A 21 18.83 -27.34 11.74
N LYS A 22 18.93 -27.06 13.05
CA LYS A 22 20.22 -27.01 13.78
C LYS A 22 20.73 -28.43 14.04
N GLY A 23 21.71 -28.89 13.26
CA GLY A 23 22.53 -30.07 13.56
C GLY A 23 23.74 -29.72 14.43
N SER A 24 24.11 -30.60 15.36
CA SER A 24 25.14 -30.40 16.40
C SER A 24 26.47 -31.12 16.11
N ALA A 25 27.57 -30.52 16.63
CA ALA A 25 28.90 -31.06 17.01
C ALA A 25 30.03 -31.17 15.94
N PRO A 26 31.33 -31.28 16.33
CA PRO A 26 32.13 -30.50 17.31
C PRO A 26 33.50 -29.96 16.74
N ASP A 27 34.18 -29.11 17.52
CA ASP A 27 35.52 -28.44 17.43
C ASP A 27 36.77 -29.31 17.07
N PRO A 28 38.02 -28.77 16.94
CA PRO A 28 38.48 -27.42 16.54
C PRO A 28 39.69 -27.45 15.56
N GLY A 29 39.93 -26.34 14.84
CA GLY A 29 41.18 -26.10 14.09
C GLY A 29 41.63 -24.66 14.30
N SER A 30 42.79 -24.50 14.95
CA SER A 30 43.35 -23.23 15.40
C SER A 30 44.22 -22.57 14.34
N ASP A 31 43.82 -21.39 13.85
CA ASP A 31 44.71 -20.47 13.14
C ASP A 31 44.63 -19.07 13.78
N GLY A 32 45.79 -18.60 14.22
CA GLY A 32 45.97 -17.46 15.12
C GLY A 32 45.82 -16.10 14.44
N GLY A 33 44.59 -15.63 14.29
CA GLY A 33 44.26 -14.22 14.06
C GLY A 33 43.80 -13.56 15.36
N SER A 34 44.32 -12.39 15.70
CA SER A 34 43.72 -11.52 16.70
C SER A 34 42.21 -11.41 16.43
N PRO A 35 41.33 -11.62 17.42
CA PRO A 35 39.90 -11.62 17.15
C PRO A 35 39.49 -10.20 16.75
N ASN A 36 39.16 -10.03 15.46
CA ASN A 36 38.17 -9.02 15.11
C ASN A 36 36.95 -9.28 16.03
N PRO A 37 36.38 -8.26 16.69
CA PRO A 37 35.13 -8.47 17.38
C PRO A 37 34.16 -9.11 16.40
N ALA A 38 33.61 -10.26 16.77
CA ALA A 38 32.63 -10.96 15.95
C ALA A 38 31.59 -9.93 15.50
N PRO A 39 31.15 -9.93 14.22
CA PRO A 39 30.05 -9.08 13.79
C PRO A 39 28.95 -9.23 14.83
N ALA A 40 28.50 -8.11 15.41
CA ALA A 40 27.38 -8.16 16.35
C ALA A 40 26.30 -9.01 15.70
N GLY A 41 25.89 -10.08 16.39
CA GLY A 41 24.83 -10.94 15.90
C GLY A 41 23.63 -10.08 15.48
N PRO A 42 22.79 -10.56 14.55
CA PRO A 42 21.61 -9.80 14.15
C PRO A 42 20.88 -9.30 15.39
N PRO A 43 20.38 -8.05 15.38
CA PRO A 43 19.76 -7.45 16.56
C PRO A 43 18.73 -8.43 17.12
N ALA A 44 18.78 -8.65 18.44
CA ALA A 44 17.81 -9.50 19.11
C ALA A 44 16.41 -8.95 18.79
N PHE A 45 15.59 -9.76 18.14
CA PHE A 45 14.25 -9.38 17.73
C PHE A 45 13.23 -10.16 18.58
N THR A 46 12.15 -9.47 18.94
CA THR A 46 10.96 -10.07 19.53
C THR A 46 9.87 -10.08 18.47
N VAL A 47 9.22 -11.23 18.28
CA VAL A 47 8.08 -11.36 17.38
C VAL A 47 6.80 -11.24 18.21
N THR A 48 5.95 -10.29 17.83
CA THR A 48 4.58 -10.19 18.35
C THR A 48 3.65 -10.83 17.34
N ASP A 49 3.00 -11.93 17.73
CA ASP A 49 1.90 -12.50 16.95
C ASP A 49 0.66 -11.62 17.12
N VAL A 50 0.20 -11.05 16.01
CA VAL A 50 -1.01 -10.21 15.96
C VAL A 50 -2.23 -11.00 15.46
N GLY A 51 -2.15 -12.31 15.39
CA GLY A 51 -3.27 -13.18 15.00
C GLY A 51 -3.45 -13.30 13.48
N PRO A 52 -4.65 -13.72 13.01
CA PRO A 52 -4.89 -14.09 11.62
C PRO A 52 -5.14 -12.87 10.74
N ALA A 53 -4.14 -12.00 10.63
CA ALA A 53 -4.23 -10.74 9.91
C ALA A 53 -3.20 -10.63 8.78
N THR A 54 -3.64 -10.12 7.63
CA THR A 54 -2.75 -9.60 6.60
C THR A 54 -2.54 -8.13 6.84
N VAL A 55 -1.31 -7.73 7.19
CA VAL A 55 -0.96 -6.35 7.51
C VAL A 55 -0.42 -5.66 6.27
N MET A 56 -0.88 -4.44 6.01
CA MET A 56 -0.46 -3.63 4.85
C MET A 56 0.22 -2.30 5.24
N PHE A 57 0.16 -1.94 6.52
CA PHE A 57 0.69 -0.69 7.04
C PHE A 57 1.16 -0.85 8.48
N ILE A 58 2.19 -0.10 8.84
CA ILE A 58 2.65 0.08 10.22
C ILE A 58 3.11 1.53 10.41
N ASP A 59 2.74 2.13 11.55
CA ASP A 59 3.27 3.45 11.96
C ASP A 59 4.39 3.34 12.99
N ASP A 60 4.95 4.49 13.37
CA ASP A 60 6.03 4.60 14.35
C ASP A 60 5.60 4.26 15.80
N ARG A 61 4.30 4.06 16.04
CA ARG A 61 3.73 3.61 17.32
C ARG A 61 3.41 2.11 17.31
N GLY A 62 3.73 1.39 16.24
CA GLY A 62 3.43 -0.03 16.11
C GLY A 62 1.96 -0.33 15.88
N ARG A 63 1.15 0.66 15.48
CA ARG A 63 -0.23 0.42 15.05
C ARG A 63 -0.22 -0.11 13.63
N LEU A 64 -1.13 -1.04 13.35
CA LEU A 64 -1.19 -1.73 12.07
C LEU A 64 -2.53 -1.47 11.40
N ALA A 65 -2.54 -1.35 10.08
CA ALA A 65 -3.77 -1.50 9.29
C ALA A 65 -3.69 -2.78 8.48
N GLY A 66 -4.81 -3.49 8.41
CA GLY A 66 -4.85 -4.79 7.76
C GLY A 66 -6.24 -5.36 7.62
N ILE A 67 -6.30 -6.60 7.17
CA ILE A 67 -7.52 -7.39 7.05
C ILE A 67 -7.39 -8.57 8.00
N VAL A 68 -8.32 -8.69 8.94
CA VAL A 68 -8.40 -9.80 9.89
C VAL A 68 -9.36 -10.84 9.34
N CYS A 69 -8.91 -12.09 9.21
CA CYS A 69 -9.69 -13.21 8.70
C CYS A 69 -9.76 -14.32 9.75
N PRO A 70 -10.73 -14.28 10.68
CA PRO A 70 -10.89 -15.31 11.70
C PRO A 70 -11.16 -16.70 11.09
N SER A 71 -10.70 -17.74 11.77
CA SER A 71 -10.88 -19.14 11.33
C SER A 71 -12.28 -19.70 11.56
N ASP A 72 -13.15 -18.94 12.24
CA ASP A 72 -14.52 -19.35 12.59
C ASP A 72 -15.54 -19.17 11.43
N GLY A 73 -15.09 -18.63 10.30
CA GLY A 73 -15.93 -18.41 9.12
C GLY A 73 -16.76 -17.13 9.17
N SER A 74 -16.50 -16.20 10.11
CA SER A 74 -17.18 -14.89 10.20
C SER A 74 -16.95 -13.98 8.98
N GLY A 75 -16.00 -14.33 8.11
CA GLY A 75 -15.54 -13.47 7.02
C GLY A 75 -14.41 -12.54 7.46
N CYS A 76 -13.78 -11.89 6.48
CA CYS A 76 -12.66 -11.00 6.73
C CYS A 76 -13.12 -9.55 6.96
N VAL A 77 -12.48 -8.84 7.88
CA VAL A 77 -12.83 -7.47 8.25
C VAL A 77 -11.59 -6.59 8.23
N GLY A 78 -11.64 -5.50 7.45
CA GLY A 78 -10.62 -4.45 7.51
C GLY A 78 -10.57 -3.84 8.90
N SER A 79 -9.39 -3.82 9.51
CA SER A 79 -9.22 -3.51 10.93
C SER A 79 -7.94 -2.70 11.20
N ILE A 80 -7.92 -2.00 12.32
CA ILE A 80 -6.74 -1.35 12.89
C ILE A 80 -6.32 -2.08 14.15
N TYR A 81 -5.06 -2.49 14.23
CA TYR A 81 -4.45 -2.97 15.45
C TYR A 81 -3.82 -1.79 16.20
N THR A 82 -4.11 -1.68 17.49
CA THR A 82 -3.40 -0.77 18.39
C THR A 82 -2.74 -1.58 19.50
N PRO A 83 -1.47 -1.32 19.83
CA PRO A 83 -0.83 -1.93 20.99
C PRO A 83 -1.72 -1.79 22.24
N ASP A 84 -1.71 -2.80 23.11
CA ASP A 84 -2.51 -2.90 24.33
C ASP A 84 -4.02 -3.13 24.13
N SER A 85 -4.64 -2.61 23.07
CA SER A 85 -6.09 -2.79 22.82
C SER A 85 -6.43 -3.82 21.74
N GLY A 86 -5.47 -4.26 20.93
CA GLY A 86 -5.69 -5.24 19.88
C GLY A 86 -6.40 -4.68 18.65
N TRP A 87 -7.09 -5.56 17.92
CA TRP A 87 -7.80 -5.23 16.68
C TRP A 87 -9.18 -4.60 16.94
N ALA A 88 -9.48 -3.53 16.21
CA ALA A 88 -10.81 -2.97 16.08
C ALA A 88 -11.18 -2.82 14.59
N PRO A 89 -12.46 -3.02 14.21
CA PRO A 89 -12.91 -2.79 12.84
C PRO A 89 -12.60 -1.36 12.38
N ALA A 90 -12.15 -1.21 11.14
CA ALA A 90 -11.99 0.09 10.51
C ALA A 90 -13.37 0.72 10.19
N PRO A 91 -13.43 2.05 9.99
CA PRO A 91 -14.66 2.73 9.60
C PRO A 91 -15.31 2.09 8.37
N MET A 92 -16.61 1.84 8.46
CA MET A 92 -17.41 1.27 7.39
C MET A 92 -18.49 2.28 6.97
N PRO A 93 -18.30 3.00 5.86
CA PRO A 93 -19.30 3.94 5.35
C PRO A 93 -20.66 3.27 5.14
N SER A 94 -21.75 4.01 5.39
CA SER A 94 -23.11 3.49 5.22
C SER A 94 -23.35 2.98 3.80
N GLY A 95 -23.75 1.73 3.67
CA GLY A 95 -24.01 1.07 2.38
C GLY A 95 -22.78 0.43 1.72
N ALA A 96 -21.59 0.55 2.33
CA ALA A 96 -20.45 -0.27 1.96
C ALA A 96 -20.65 -1.72 2.42
N GLU A 97 -20.13 -2.68 1.66
CA GLU A 97 -20.08 -4.10 2.01
C GLU A 97 -18.70 -4.51 2.56
N GLU A 98 -17.65 -3.74 2.26
CA GLU A 98 -16.29 -3.98 2.74
C GLU A 98 -15.53 -2.65 2.88
N THR A 99 -14.57 -2.61 3.79
CA THR A 99 -13.63 -1.49 3.95
C THR A 99 -12.22 -2.03 4.05
N ILE A 100 -11.29 -1.40 3.32
CA ILE A 100 -9.89 -1.80 3.24
C ILE A 100 -9.06 -0.62 3.79
N PRO A 101 -8.67 -0.66 5.07
CA PRO A 101 -7.84 0.39 5.65
C PRO A 101 -6.42 0.30 5.12
N ILE A 102 -5.94 1.35 4.46
CA ILE A 102 -4.58 1.39 3.89
C ILE A 102 -3.55 1.94 4.89
N GLY A 103 -4.02 2.52 5.99
CA GLY A 103 -3.16 3.03 7.05
C GLY A 103 -3.88 4.01 7.98
N ILE A 104 -3.15 4.47 8.98
CA ILE A 104 -3.63 5.38 10.03
C ILE A 104 -2.58 6.44 10.33
N ASP A 105 -3.00 7.72 10.44
CA ASP A 105 -2.10 8.81 10.83
C ASP A 105 -2.07 9.04 12.35
N ARG A 106 -1.18 9.91 12.79
CA ARG A 106 -0.97 10.28 14.20
C ARG A 106 -2.15 10.96 14.88
N ASN A 107 -3.14 11.40 14.10
CA ASN A 107 -4.36 12.05 14.56
C ASN A 107 -5.54 11.07 14.51
N ASP A 108 -5.26 9.77 14.36
CA ASP A 108 -6.23 8.67 14.25
C ASP A 108 -7.09 8.73 12.98
N THR A 109 -6.64 9.47 11.97
CA THR A 109 -7.28 9.51 10.66
C THR A 109 -6.94 8.25 9.90
N ILE A 110 -7.96 7.45 9.59
CA ILE A 110 -7.81 6.22 8.79
C ILE A 110 -8.11 6.56 7.34
N ALA A 111 -7.12 6.34 6.47
CA ALA A 111 -7.36 6.32 5.03
C ALA A 111 -7.74 4.90 4.62
N HIS A 112 -8.81 4.78 3.84
CA HIS A 112 -9.36 3.49 3.45
C HIS A 112 -10.09 3.56 2.11
N ASN A 113 -10.19 2.42 1.45
CA ASN A 113 -11.04 2.24 0.27
C ASN A 113 -12.23 1.37 0.66
N ALA A 114 -13.45 1.85 0.44
CA ALA A 114 -14.67 1.12 0.77
C ALA A 114 -15.36 0.60 -0.50
N MET A 115 -15.80 -0.65 -0.47
CA MET A 115 -16.51 -1.30 -1.56
C MET A 115 -18.01 -1.18 -1.37
N PHE A 116 -18.70 -0.74 -2.41
CA PHE A 116 -20.15 -0.61 -2.46
C PHE A 116 -20.74 -1.55 -3.50
N PRO A 117 -21.94 -2.10 -3.26
CA PRO A 117 -22.60 -2.94 -4.23
C PRO A 117 -23.00 -2.16 -5.48
N TYR A 118 -22.88 -2.81 -6.64
CA TYR A 118 -23.32 -2.31 -7.93
C TYR A 118 -24.03 -3.42 -8.72
N GLY A 119 -25.35 -3.38 -8.75
CA GLY A 119 -26.15 -4.45 -9.36
C GLY A 119 -25.94 -5.80 -8.66
N LEU A 120 -26.28 -6.90 -9.35
CA LEU A 120 -26.37 -8.23 -8.71
C LEU A 120 -25.02 -8.89 -8.41
N ARG A 121 -23.90 -8.45 -9.03
CA ARG A 121 -22.58 -9.11 -8.92
C ARG A 121 -21.38 -8.18 -9.12
N SER A 122 -21.57 -6.87 -9.16
CA SER A 122 -20.46 -5.92 -9.29
C SER A 122 -20.35 -5.10 -8.01
N SER A 123 -19.18 -4.53 -7.79
CA SER A 123 -18.90 -3.64 -6.69
C SER A 123 -18.06 -2.48 -7.21
N TYR A 124 -18.10 -1.34 -6.52
CA TYR A 124 -17.23 -0.23 -6.81
C TYR A 124 -16.50 0.27 -5.57
N LEU A 125 -15.30 0.79 -5.76
CA LEU A 125 -14.48 1.35 -4.70
C LEU A 125 -14.70 2.85 -4.60
N ARG A 126 -14.75 3.35 -3.37
CA ARG A 126 -14.67 4.77 -3.08
C ARG A 126 -13.63 5.00 -1.99
N ALA A 127 -12.72 5.92 -2.25
CA ALA A 127 -11.68 6.34 -1.32
C ALA A 127 -12.23 7.26 -0.21
N TYR A 128 -11.72 7.10 1.00
CA TYR A 128 -12.06 7.90 2.18
C TYR A 128 -10.81 8.28 2.96
N VAL A 129 -10.84 9.48 3.54
CA VAL A 129 -9.86 9.96 4.53
C VAL A 129 -10.63 10.34 5.78
N GLY A 130 -10.51 9.51 6.83
CA GLY A 130 -11.45 9.52 7.94
C GLY A 130 -12.87 9.23 7.45
N ASP A 131 -13.86 9.94 7.97
CA ASP A 131 -15.27 9.73 7.59
C ASP A 131 -15.69 10.48 6.31
N ARG A 132 -14.74 11.13 5.63
CA ARG A 132 -15.04 11.94 4.45
C ARG A 132 -14.62 11.19 3.18
N PRO A 133 -15.48 11.14 2.15
CA PRO A 133 -15.06 10.67 0.86
C PRO A 133 -13.94 11.57 0.33
N PHE A 134 -12.96 10.97 -0.34
CA PHE A 134 -11.91 11.71 -1.03
C PHE A 134 -12.55 12.70 -2.03
N PRO A 135 -12.09 13.95 -2.12
CA PRO A 135 -12.69 14.94 -3.01
C PRO A 135 -12.55 14.49 -4.46
N THR A 136 -13.66 14.14 -5.09
CA THR A 136 -13.72 13.88 -6.53
C THR A 136 -13.98 15.17 -7.29
N ALA A 137 -13.42 15.32 -8.49
CA ALA A 137 -13.89 16.33 -9.44
C ALA A 137 -15.39 16.11 -9.72
N ALA A 138 -16.13 17.20 -9.96
CA ALA A 138 -17.58 17.25 -9.76
C ALA A 138 -18.47 16.40 -10.69
N ASP A 139 -17.93 15.69 -11.69
CA ASP A 139 -18.74 15.02 -12.73
C ASP A 139 -18.39 13.54 -12.99
N HIS A 140 -17.91 12.79 -11.99
CA HIS A 140 -17.33 11.46 -12.21
C HIS A 140 -18.21 10.27 -11.79
N ALA A 141 -18.12 9.20 -12.60
CA ALA A 141 -18.59 7.88 -12.25
C ALA A 141 -17.95 7.45 -10.91
N PRO A 142 -18.68 6.78 -10.01
CA PRO A 142 -18.35 6.66 -8.59
C PRO A 142 -17.06 5.88 -8.21
N GLN A 143 -16.09 5.65 -9.13
CA GLN A 143 -15.03 4.62 -9.00
C GLN A 143 -13.59 5.02 -9.38
N THR A 144 -13.24 6.31 -9.55
CA THR A 144 -11.99 6.67 -10.26
C THR A 144 -10.74 6.82 -9.37
N THR A 145 -10.87 6.86 -8.05
CA THR A 145 -9.76 7.11 -7.12
C THR A 145 -9.48 5.91 -6.22
N PHE A 146 -8.20 5.55 -6.09
CA PHE A 146 -7.73 4.53 -5.17
C PHE A 146 -6.57 5.04 -4.31
N LEU A 147 -6.71 4.95 -2.99
CA LEU A 147 -5.63 5.28 -2.05
C LEU A 147 -4.73 4.06 -1.84
N ASN A 148 -3.42 4.28 -1.84
CA ASN A 148 -2.42 3.24 -1.61
C ASN A 148 -1.67 3.42 -0.29
N ALA A 149 -1.45 4.65 0.15
CA ALA A 149 -0.76 4.92 1.40
C ALA A 149 -1.19 6.24 2.03
N ILE A 150 -1.01 6.33 3.35
CA ILE A 150 -1.14 7.55 4.14
C ILE A 150 0.16 7.79 4.89
N HIS A 151 0.60 9.04 4.91
CA HIS A 151 1.75 9.47 5.65
C HIS A 151 1.42 9.43 7.16
N PRO A 152 2.16 8.67 7.99
CA PRO A 152 1.78 8.42 9.39
C PRO A 152 1.76 9.69 10.26
N ILE A 153 2.51 10.74 9.90
CA ILE A 153 2.56 12.01 10.65
C ILE A 153 1.66 13.10 10.05
N THR A 154 1.76 13.40 8.76
CA THR A 154 1.02 14.52 8.14
C THR A 154 -0.40 14.15 7.73
N GLY A 155 -0.70 12.86 7.56
CA GLY A 155 -1.98 12.40 7.02
C GLY A 155 -2.09 12.58 5.50
N HIS A 156 -1.02 13.01 4.81
CA HIS A 156 -1.01 13.10 3.35
C HIS A 156 -1.26 11.73 2.74
N THR A 157 -2.15 11.64 1.76
CA THR A 157 -2.49 10.38 1.11
C THR A 157 -1.97 10.35 -0.30
N VAL A 158 -1.53 9.18 -0.75
CA VAL A 158 -1.07 8.97 -2.12
C VAL A 158 -1.82 7.82 -2.75
N GLY A 159 -1.94 7.85 -4.07
CA GLY A 159 -2.73 6.86 -4.79
C GLY A 159 -2.67 7.02 -6.29
N TYR A 160 -3.72 6.51 -6.93
CA TYR A 160 -3.98 6.65 -8.35
C TYR A 160 -5.38 7.22 -8.57
N ASP A 161 -5.50 8.11 -9.53
CA ASP A 161 -6.79 8.60 -10.02
C ASP A 161 -6.86 8.53 -11.55
N GLU A 162 -7.94 7.92 -12.05
CA GLU A 162 -8.15 7.70 -13.49
C GLU A 162 -8.37 9.00 -14.26
N VAL A 163 -8.96 10.01 -13.62
CA VAL A 163 -9.29 11.31 -14.22
C VAL A 163 -8.06 12.18 -14.32
N LEU A 164 -7.29 12.24 -13.23
CA LEU A 164 -5.98 12.87 -13.23
C LEU A 164 -5.04 12.18 -14.22
N GLY A 165 -5.31 10.90 -14.51
CA GLY A 165 -4.51 10.09 -15.42
C GLY A 165 -3.19 9.69 -14.79
N GLY A 166 -3.19 9.31 -13.51
CA GLY A 166 -2.01 8.77 -12.86
C GLY A 166 -1.91 8.98 -11.35
N ALA A 167 -0.68 8.90 -10.86
CA ALA A 167 -0.35 9.01 -9.47
C ALA A 167 -0.67 10.41 -8.90
N PHE A 168 -0.96 10.49 -7.61
CA PHE A 168 -1.14 11.77 -6.93
C PHE A 168 -0.64 11.73 -5.49
N LEU A 169 -0.44 12.94 -4.94
CA LEU A 169 -0.37 13.22 -3.51
C LEU A 169 -1.48 14.21 -3.14
N PHE A 170 -2.20 13.92 -2.07
CA PHE A 170 -3.23 14.79 -1.50
C PHE A 170 -2.82 15.24 -0.11
N ASP A 171 -2.70 16.54 0.09
CA ASP A 171 -2.23 17.15 1.34
C ASP A 171 -3.36 17.49 2.34
N GLY A 172 -4.58 17.01 2.07
CA GLY A 172 -5.79 17.37 2.81
C GLY A 172 -6.54 18.58 2.25
N LYS A 173 -5.93 19.35 1.32
CA LYS A 173 -6.53 20.52 0.67
C LYS A 173 -6.44 20.48 -0.84
N MET A 174 -5.29 20.07 -1.37
CA MET A 174 -4.95 20.08 -2.78
C MET A 174 -4.47 18.71 -3.22
N VAL A 175 -4.93 18.30 -4.41
CA VAL A 175 -4.41 17.13 -5.11
C VAL A 175 -3.28 17.60 -6.03
N THR A 176 -2.08 17.08 -5.80
CA THR A 176 -0.89 17.28 -6.63
C THR A 176 -0.69 16.06 -7.53
N PRO A 177 -0.88 16.19 -8.85
CA PRO A 177 -0.58 15.12 -9.80
C PRO A 177 0.91 14.79 -9.82
N ILE A 178 1.25 13.50 -9.88
CA ILE A 178 2.62 12.98 -9.95
C ILE A 178 2.73 12.10 -11.20
N ALA A 179 3.71 12.40 -12.07
CA ALA A 179 4.00 11.59 -13.26
C ALA A 179 2.74 11.23 -14.09
N VAL A 180 1.84 12.20 -14.31
CA VAL A 180 0.54 11.98 -14.97
C VAL A 180 0.57 12.22 -16.48
N GLN A 181 -0.39 11.65 -17.21
CA GLN A 181 -0.69 12.01 -18.60
C GLN A 181 -2.15 12.51 -18.71
N PRO A 182 -2.39 13.83 -18.60
CA PRO A 182 -3.74 14.37 -18.57
C PRO A 182 -4.55 14.06 -19.84
N GLY A 183 -5.85 13.78 -19.68
CA GLY A 183 -6.78 13.60 -20.80
C GLY A 183 -6.75 12.22 -21.47
N LYS A 184 -6.07 11.23 -20.87
CA LYS A 184 -6.13 9.82 -21.27
C LYS A 184 -6.83 8.99 -20.20
N SER A 185 -7.83 8.18 -20.59
CA SER A 185 -8.43 7.14 -19.73
C SER A 185 -7.60 5.87 -19.85
N PHE A 186 -7.39 5.16 -18.74
CA PHE A 186 -6.60 3.94 -18.72
C PHE A 186 -7.36 2.82 -18.01
N ASP A 187 -7.83 1.83 -18.77
CA ASP A 187 -8.59 0.68 -18.27
C ASP A 187 -7.76 -0.30 -17.39
N ASN A 188 -6.53 0.06 -16.99
CA ASN A 188 -5.60 -0.79 -16.23
C ASN A 188 -4.61 0.02 -15.35
N GLY A 189 -5.12 0.88 -14.46
CA GLY A 189 -4.31 1.50 -13.40
C GLY A 189 -3.40 2.67 -13.82
N GLY A 190 -3.67 3.28 -14.98
CA GLY A 190 -3.01 4.52 -15.38
C GLY A 190 -1.63 4.39 -16.01
N PRO A 191 -1.02 5.53 -16.40
CA PRO A 191 0.37 5.59 -16.80
C PRO A 191 1.28 5.64 -15.57
N SER A 192 0.76 5.83 -14.36
CA SER A 192 1.54 5.86 -13.12
C SER A 192 0.65 5.62 -11.90
N GLN A 193 1.27 5.16 -10.82
CA GLN A 193 0.61 4.98 -9.52
C GLN A 193 1.60 5.21 -8.39
N ALA A 194 1.21 6.00 -7.39
CA ALA A 194 1.97 6.16 -6.16
C ALA A 194 1.66 4.99 -5.21
N MET A 195 2.70 4.31 -4.74
CA MET A 195 2.59 3.06 -3.97
C MET A 195 2.86 3.27 -2.48
N ALA A 196 3.77 4.19 -2.14
CA ALA A 196 4.10 4.47 -0.74
C ALA A 196 4.56 5.91 -0.56
N VAL A 197 4.39 6.40 0.67
CA VAL A 197 4.92 7.69 1.13
C VAL A 197 5.69 7.47 2.43
N ASN A 198 6.89 8.03 2.54
CA ASN A 198 7.70 7.94 3.75
C ASN A 198 7.54 9.17 4.65
N SER A 199 8.19 9.18 5.81
CA SER A 199 8.11 10.26 6.80
C SER A 199 8.69 11.62 6.38
N ARG A 200 9.28 11.70 5.18
CA ARG A 200 9.81 12.92 4.56
C ARG A 200 8.93 13.42 3.41
N ASP A 201 7.69 12.92 3.30
CA ASP A 201 6.79 13.17 2.17
C ASP A 201 7.37 12.76 0.80
N GLN A 202 8.37 11.85 0.79
CA GLN A 202 8.85 11.28 -0.46
C GLN A 202 7.89 10.18 -0.89
N VAL A 203 7.48 10.23 -2.15
CA VAL A 203 6.52 9.29 -2.72
C VAL A 203 7.24 8.40 -3.72
N VAL A 204 7.05 7.10 -3.58
CA VAL A 204 7.55 6.13 -4.55
C VAL A 204 6.40 5.44 -5.25
N GLY A 205 6.66 5.02 -6.48
CA GLY A 205 5.65 4.35 -7.29
C GLY A 205 6.23 3.84 -8.59
N TRP A 206 5.34 3.52 -9.52
CA TRP A 206 5.71 3.13 -10.88
C TRP A 206 5.10 4.10 -11.89
N MET A 207 5.78 4.27 -13.02
CA MET A 207 5.30 5.05 -14.16
C MET A 207 5.70 4.37 -15.47
N ARG A 208 4.84 4.45 -16.48
CA ARG A 208 5.12 3.96 -17.83
C ARG A 208 5.85 5.03 -18.61
N VAL A 209 7.05 4.68 -19.07
CA VAL A 209 7.93 5.58 -19.80
C VAL A 209 7.84 5.24 -21.27
N GLY A 210 7.33 6.18 -22.07
CA GLY A 210 7.05 5.97 -23.49
C GLY A 210 5.94 6.89 -24.00
N SER A 211 6.14 7.48 -25.18
CA SER A 211 5.20 8.39 -25.84
C SER A 211 4.32 7.64 -26.82
N SER A 212 3.75 6.51 -26.40
CA SER A 212 2.84 5.77 -27.28
C SER A 212 1.59 6.62 -27.53
N PRO A 213 1.24 6.91 -28.80
CA PRO A 213 0.08 7.73 -29.13
C PRO A 213 -1.24 7.01 -28.86
N GLY A 214 -1.22 5.72 -28.50
CA GLY A 214 -2.40 4.96 -28.11
C GLY A 214 -3.02 5.45 -26.79
N ILE A 215 -4.29 5.09 -26.60
CA ILE A 215 -5.03 5.28 -25.33
C ILE A 215 -4.44 4.40 -24.21
N TYR A 216 -3.84 3.26 -24.57
CA TYR A 216 -3.09 2.40 -23.67
C TYR A 216 -1.60 2.69 -23.85
N ASN A 217 -0.95 3.31 -22.86
CA ASN A 217 0.50 3.50 -22.90
C ASN A 217 1.17 2.12 -22.76
N ASP A 218 1.81 1.61 -23.80
CA ASP A 218 2.52 0.32 -23.83
C ASP A 218 3.98 0.42 -23.35
N GLY A 219 4.40 1.59 -22.85
CA GLY A 219 5.73 1.81 -22.30
C GLY A 219 6.06 0.91 -21.10
N HIS A 220 7.34 0.60 -20.94
CA HIS A 220 7.84 -0.14 -19.79
C HIS A 220 7.57 0.62 -18.49
N ALA A 221 7.15 -0.09 -17.45
CA ALA A 221 6.99 0.48 -16.12
C ALA A 221 8.37 0.67 -15.47
N HIS A 222 8.71 1.91 -15.15
CA HIS A 222 9.88 2.27 -14.35
C HIS A 222 9.44 2.69 -12.95
N ALA A 223 10.28 2.44 -11.96
CA ALA A 223 10.09 3.02 -10.64
C ALA A 223 10.33 4.54 -10.69
N PHE A 224 9.57 5.30 -9.91
CA PHE A 224 9.82 6.72 -9.69
C PHE A 224 10.02 7.03 -8.21
N LEU A 225 10.81 8.09 -7.95
CA LEU A 225 10.85 8.79 -6.67
C LEU A 225 10.37 10.22 -6.90
N TRP A 226 9.33 10.63 -6.20
CA TRP A 226 8.89 12.02 -6.15
C TRP A 226 9.30 12.65 -4.83
N GLU A 227 9.91 13.82 -4.91
CA GLU A 227 10.34 14.63 -3.77
C GLU A 227 10.29 16.10 -4.19
N ASN A 228 9.75 16.96 -3.32
CA ASN A 228 9.72 18.41 -3.51
C ASN A 228 9.19 18.84 -4.90
N GLY A 229 8.08 18.25 -5.35
CA GLY A 229 7.45 18.60 -6.62
C GLY A 229 8.04 17.95 -7.86
N THR A 230 9.11 17.17 -7.74
CA THR A 230 9.80 16.58 -8.90
C THR A 230 9.75 15.06 -8.85
N ALA A 231 9.24 14.42 -9.91
CA ALA A 231 9.32 12.97 -10.11
C ALA A 231 10.61 12.63 -10.88
N ARG A 232 11.44 11.76 -10.29
CA ARG A 232 12.66 11.21 -10.89
C ARG A 232 12.42 9.77 -11.34
N ASP A 233 12.73 9.48 -12.60
CA ASP A 233 12.82 8.13 -13.14
C ASP A 233 14.03 7.38 -12.54
N LEU A 234 13.77 6.27 -11.87
CA LEU A 234 14.81 5.40 -11.29
C LEU A 234 15.20 4.25 -12.23
N GLY A 235 14.41 3.98 -13.27
CA GLY A 235 14.66 2.95 -14.28
C GLY A 235 15.49 3.42 -15.48
N ALA A 236 15.67 4.74 -15.66
CA ALA A 236 16.38 5.33 -16.80
C ALA A 236 17.83 4.86 -16.98
N HIS A 237 18.46 4.29 -15.94
CA HIS A 237 19.85 3.83 -15.97
C HIS A 237 20.03 2.31 -16.14
N GLY A 238 18.94 1.56 -16.36
CA GLY A 238 18.97 0.13 -16.72
C GLY A 238 19.34 -0.82 -15.58
N PHE A 239 18.58 -1.90 -15.46
CA PHE A 239 18.97 -3.15 -14.81
C PHE A 239 18.70 -4.30 -15.78
#